data_AF-A0A356ATC7-F1
#
_entry.id   AF-A0A356ATC7-F1
#
_cell.length_a   1.000
_cell.length_b   1.000
_cell.length_c   1.000
_cell.angle_alpha   90.00
_cell.angle_beta   90.00
_cell.angle_gamma   90.00
#
_symmetry.space_group_name_H-M   'P 1'
#
loop_
_entity.id
_entity.type
_entity.pdbx_description
1 polymer ?
#
loop_
_entity_poly.entity_id
_entity_poly.type
_entity_poly.pdbx_seq_one_letter_code
_entity_poly.pdbx_strand_id
1 'polypeptide(L)'
;MSLLSDMILEESQRNLLMQRDYQNKIEQLPKGTIVRKKVGNHEYYYLKYRNGKKTVTDYIGCDRNKVDDIRTQVEKRKHFEKMLAELEEENKLIDKLIGVGL
;
A
#
# COMPACT_ATOMS: atom_id res chain seq x y z
N MET A 1 -36.34 -6.41 0.36
CA MET A 1 -35.30 -5.38 0.55
C MET A 1 -35.58 -4.23 -0.41
N SER A 2 -35.20 -3.00 -0.07
CA SER A 2 -35.39 -1.83 -0.95
C SER A 2 -34.32 -1.84 -2.06
N LEU A 3 -34.65 -1.35 -3.26
CA LEU A 3 -33.68 -1.19 -4.37
C LEU A 3 -32.40 -0.45 -3.95
N LEU A 4 -32.55 0.52 -3.04
CA LEU A 4 -31.42 1.25 -2.49
C LEU A 4 -30.50 0.36 -1.63
N SER A 5 -31.08 -0.54 -0.84
CA SER A 5 -30.33 -1.49 -0.01
C SER A 5 -29.56 -2.50 -0.86
N ASP A 6 -30.16 -2.99 -1.95
CA ASP A 6 -29.53 -3.94 -2.85
C ASP A 6 -28.34 -3.29 -3.59
N MET A 7 -28.51 -2.04 -4.05
CA MET A 7 -27.43 -1.26 -4.67
C MET A 7 -26.25 -1.03 -3.70
N ILE A 8 -26.53 -0.67 -2.44
CA ILE A 8 -25.50 -0.48 -1.41
C ILE A 8 -24.73 -1.79 -1.15
N LEU A 9 -25.43 -2.92 -1.13
CA LEU A 9 -24.81 -4.23 -0.92
C LEU A 9 -23.87 -4.62 -2.07
N GLU A 10 -24.27 -4.38 -3.32
CA GLU A 10 -23.43 -4.64 -4.49
C GLU A 10 -22.15 -3.79 -4.49
N GLU A 11 -22.25 -2.50 -4.18
CA GLU A 11 -21.07 -1.62 -4.09
C GLU A 11 -20.14 -2.03 -2.94
N SER A 12 -20.69 -2.42 -1.79
CA SER A 12 -19.90 -2.97 -0.67
C SER A 12 -19.12 -4.22 -1.10
N GLN A 13 -19.74 -5.13 -1.86
CA GLN A 13 -19.07 -6.31 -2.39
C GLN A 13 -17.95 -5.95 -3.38
N ARG A 14 -18.17 -4.97 -4.27
CA ARG A 14 -17.13 -4.47 -5.19
C ARG A 14 -15.95 -3.87 -4.42
N ASN A 15 -16.20 -3.08 -3.38
CA ASN A 15 -15.16 -2.50 -2.53
C ASN A 15 -14.31 -3.59 -1.87
N LEU A 16 -14.93 -4.66 -1.34
CA LEU A 16 -14.20 -5.78 -0.75
C LEU A 16 -13.28 -6.50 -1.75
N LEU A 17 -13.70 -6.64 -3.02
CA LEU A 17 -12.84 -7.19 -4.07
C LEU A 17 -11.66 -6.27 -4.37
N MET A 18 -11.89 -4.96 -4.48
CA MET A 18 -10.82 -3.98 -4.71
C MET A 18 -9.80 -3.93 -3.57
N GLN A 19 -10.25 -4.05 -2.31
CA GLN A 19 -9.35 -4.15 -1.16
C GLN A 19 -8.41 -5.36 -1.27
N ARG A 20 -8.95 -6.54 -1.62
CA ARG A 20 -8.14 -7.76 -1.83
C ARG A 20 -7.12 -7.58 -2.94
N ASP A 21 -7.52 -6.97 -4.05
CA ASP A 21 -6.63 -6.69 -5.17
C ASP A 21 -5.48 -5.74 -4.78
N TYR A 22 -5.76 -4.70 -3.99
CA TYR A 22 -4.73 -3.81 -3.49
C TYR A 22 -3.82 -4.48 -2.47
N GLN A 23 -4.34 -5.30 -1.56
CA GLN A 23 -3.51 -6.10 -0.65
C GLN A 23 -2.54 -6.99 -1.42
N ASN A 24 -3.02 -7.73 -2.44
CA ASN A 24 -2.18 -8.56 -3.30
C ASN A 24 -1.08 -7.75 -4.01
N LYS A 25 -1.42 -6.58 -4.56
CA LYS A 25 -0.45 -5.69 -5.22
C LYS A 25 0.57 -5.13 -4.24
N ILE A 26 0.16 -4.79 -3.01
CA ILE A 26 1.03 -4.29 -1.95
C ILE A 26 2.04 -5.38 -1.56
N GLU A 27 1.62 -6.62 -1.38
CA GLU A 27 2.49 -7.73 -1.00
C GLU A 27 3.61 -8.01 -2.01
N GLN A 28 3.35 -7.77 -3.29
CA GLN A 28 4.32 -7.96 -4.37
C GLN A 28 5.34 -6.82 -4.50
N LEU A 29 5.14 -5.69 -3.79
CA LEU A 29 6.00 -4.51 -3.90
C LEU A 29 6.94 -4.35 -2.69
N PRO A 30 8.16 -3.84 -2.88
CA PRO A 30 9.09 -3.57 -1.79
C PRO A 30 8.52 -2.54 -0.82
N LYS A 31 8.63 -2.84 0.48
CA LYS A 31 8.28 -1.92 1.58
C LYS A 31 9.45 -1.00 1.93
N GLY A 32 9.11 0.15 2.52
CA GLY A 32 10.08 1.02 3.17
C GLY A 32 10.44 2.27 2.37
N THR A 33 11.71 2.66 2.43
CA THR A 33 12.21 3.90 1.82
C THR A 33 13.66 3.74 1.41
N ILE A 34 14.03 4.36 0.30
CA ILE A 34 15.42 4.38 -0.16
C ILE A 34 16.21 5.44 0.60
N VAL A 35 17.35 5.04 1.13
CA VAL A 35 18.31 5.90 1.82
C VAL A 35 19.57 6.00 0.97
N ARG A 36 20.04 7.22 0.74
CA ARG A 36 21.31 7.49 0.06
C ARG A 36 22.42 7.71 1.08
N LYS A 37 23.57 7.09 0.87
CA LYS A 37 24.82 7.29 1.63
C LYS A 37 25.93 7.72 0.68
N LYS A 38 26.59 8.83 0.99
CA LYS A 38 27.79 9.30 0.26
C LYS A 38 29.04 8.87 1.02
N VAL A 39 30.02 8.29 0.32
CA VAL A 39 31.35 7.96 0.87
C VAL A 39 32.40 8.41 -0.14
N GLY A 40 33.12 9.47 0.20
CA GLY A 40 33.97 10.17 -0.77
C GLY A 40 33.16 10.65 -1.98
N ASN A 41 33.62 10.28 -3.18
CA ASN A 41 32.93 10.59 -4.44
C ASN A 41 31.88 9.54 -4.87
N HIS A 42 31.63 8.51 -4.05
CA HIS A 42 30.71 7.43 -4.39
C HIS A 42 29.36 7.59 -3.67
N GLU A 43 28.28 7.23 -4.37
CA GLU A 43 26.93 7.16 -3.83
C GLU A 43 26.47 5.69 -3.71
N TYR A 44 25.92 5.35 -2.55
CA TYR A 44 25.41 4.02 -2.23
C TYR A 44 23.96 4.14 -1.78
N TYR A 45 23.12 3.23 -2.22
CA TYR A 45 21.71 3.23 -1.89
C TYR A 45 21.34 2.00 -1.06
N TYR A 46 20.42 2.23 -0.14
CA TYR A 46 19.92 1.22 0.78
C TYR A 46 18.40 1.26 0.83
N LEU A 47 17.74 0.11 0.95
CA LEU A 47 16.32 0.02 1.25
C LEU A 47 16.13 -0.17 2.75
N LYS A 48 15.55 0.84 3.41
CA LYS A 48 15.27 0.81 4.84
C LYS A 48 13.79 0.50 5.09
N TYR A 49 13.52 -0.53 5.87
CA TYR A 49 12.15 -0.97 6.17
C TYR A 49 12.03 -1.63 7.54
N ARG A 50 10.80 -1.87 8.00
CA ARG A 50 10.51 -2.68 9.18
C ARG A 50 10.17 -4.12 8.79
N ASN A 51 10.84 -5.08 9.43
CA ASN A 51 10.49 -6.48 9.41
C ASN A 51 10.03 -6.89 10.82
N GLY A 52 8.73 -6.86 11.05
CA GLY A 52 8.15 -6.95 12.38
C GLY A 52 8.69 -5.83 13.29
N LYS A 53 9.32 -6.23 14.40
CA LYS A 53 9.91 -5.30 15.38
C LYS A 53 11.32 -4.80 14.99
N LYS A 54 11.94 -5.35 13.95
CA LYS A 54 13.31 -5.01 13.55
C LYS A 54 13.33 -4.01 12.40
N THR A 55 14.25 -3.05 12.45
CA THR A 55 14.57 -2.19 11.30
C THR A 55 15.69 -2.84 10.49
N VAL A 56 15.44 -3.05 9.21
CA VAL A 56 16.38 -3.61 8.23
C VAL A 56 16.83 -2.50 7.28
N THR A 57 18.09 -2.53 6.87
CA THR A 57 18.67 -1.57 5.92
C THR A 57 19.51 -2.34 4.90
N ASP A 58 18.88 -2.78 3.82
CA ASP A 58 19.51 -3.63 2.82
C ASP A 58 20.24 -2.79 1.78
N TYR A 59 21.47 -3.17 1.42
CA TYR A 59 22.19 -2.51 0.34
C TYR A 59 21.57 -2.91 -1.02
N ILE A 60 21.19 -1.93 -1.83
CA ILE A 60 20.53 -2.18 -3.14
C ILE A 60 21.41 -1.85 -4.34
N GLY A 61 22.60 -1.27 -4.12
CA GLY A 61 23.58 -0.97 -5.17
C GLY A 61 23.93 0.51 -5.27
N CYS A 62 24.71 0.84 -6.30
CA CYS A 62 25.03 2.21 -6.74
C CYS A 62 24.49 2.53 -8.14
N ASP A 63 23.94 1.53 -8.85
CA ASP A 63 23.30 1.72 -10.16
C ASP A 63 22.02 2.54 -10.01
N ARG A 64 22.02 3.73 -10.60
CA ARG A 64 20.90 4.68 -10.52
C ARG A 64 19.64 4.17 -11.18
N ASN A 65 19.73 3.43 -12.28
CA ASN A 65 18.55 2.93 -13.00
C ASN A 65 17.82 1.90 -12.14
N LYS A 66 18.57 0.92 -11.61
CA LYS A 66 18.02 -0.08 -10.68
C LYS A 66 17.43 0.57 -9.42
N VAL A 67 18.07 1.60 -8.90
CA VAL A 67 17.60 2.31 -7.70
C VAL A 67 16.31 3.09 -7.99
N ASP A 68 16.19 3.71 -9.16
CA ASP A 68 15.00 4.44 -9.57
C ASP A 68 13.82 3.50 -9.87
N ASP A 69 14.08 2.29 -10.40
CA ASP A 69 13.07 1.24 -10.54
C ASP A 69 12.52 0.83 -9.17
N ILE A 70 13.40 0.57 -8.20
CA ILE A 70 12.99 0.25 -6.82
C ILE A 70 12.24 1.43 -6.19
N ARG A 71 12.67 2.67 -6.45
CA ARG A 71 11.98 3.87 -5.97
C ARG A 71 10.55 3.92 -6.48
N THR A 72 10.37 3.70 -7.78
CA THR A 72 9.07 3.69 -8.43
C THR A 72 8.16 2.62 -7.84
N GLN A 73 8.70 1.43 -7.56
CA GLN A 73 7.95 0.36 -6.91
C GLN A 73 7.55 0.70 -5.46
N VAL A 74 8.44 1.30 -4.68
CA VAL A 74 8.15 1.77 -3.32
C VAL A 74 7.06 2.85 -3.31
N GLU A 75 7.11 3.81 -4.23
CA GLU A 75 6.06 4.83 -4.34
C GLU A 75 4.72 4.24 -4.81
N LYS A 76 4.75 3.28 -5.73
CA LYS A 76 3.55 2.55 -6.15
C LYS A 76 2.92 1.79 -4.97
N ARG A 77 3.73 1.20 -4.09
CA ARG A 77 3.25 0.54 -2.88
C ARG A 77 2.52 1.52 -1.97
N LYS A 78 3.13 2.68 -1.69
CA LYS A 78 2.51 3.73 -0.85
C LYS A 78 1.18 4.21 -1.43
N HIS A 79 1.10 4.33 -2.75
CA HIS A 79 -0.14 4.71 -3.42
C HIS A 79 -1.24 3.67 -3.17
N PHE A 80 -0.95 2.37 -3.35
CA PHE A 80 -1.93 1.32 -3.05
C PHE A 80 -2.28 1.23 -1.57
N GLU A 81 -1.31 1.40 -0.65
CA GLU A 81 -1.58 1.45 0.80
C GLU A 81 -2.54 2.59 1.14
N LYS A 82 -2.41 3.75 0.49
CA LYS A 82 -3.34 4.88 0.65
C LYS A 82 -4.74 4.54 0.12
N MET A 83 -4.85 3.99 -1.09
CA MET A 83 -6.15 3.62 -1.67
C MET A 83 -6.86 2.53 -0.85
N LEU A 84 -6.09 1.56 -0.33
CA LEU A 84 -6.63 0.54 0.57
C LEU A 84 -7.20 1.16 1.85
N ALA A 85 -6.47 2.08 2.49
CA ALA A 85 -6.95 2.75 3.69
C ALA A 85 -8.23 3.56 3.44
N GLU A 86 -8.33 4.25 2.30
CA GLU A 86 -9.54 4.99 1.90
C GLU A 86 -10.74 4.05 1.73
N LEU A 87 -10.56 2.92 1.02
CA LEU A 87 -11.62 1.91 0.87
C LEU A 87 -12.01 1.23 2.19
N GLU A 88 -11.06 1.04 3.10
CA GLU A 88 -11.34 0.47 4.44
C GLU A 88 -12.17 1.43 5.29
N GLU A 89 -11.89 2.73 5.24
CA GLU A 89 -12.71 3.74 5.92
C GLU A 89 -14.11 3.86 5.31
N GLU A 90 -14.22 3.81 3.97
CA GLU A 90 -15.51 3.80 3.29
C GLU A 90 -16.38 2.61 3.71
N ASN A 91 -15.80 1.39 3.72
CA ASN A 91 -16.52 0.20 4.16
C ASN A 91 -16.94 0.27 5.63
N LYS A 92 -16.11 0.82 6.54
CA LYS A 92 -16.52 1.03 7.94
C LYS A 92 -17.73 1.96 8.06
N LEU A 93 -17.83 2.98 7.21
CA LEU A 93 -18.99 3.88 7.19
C LEU A 93 -20.24 3.17 6.69
N ILE A 94 -20.11 2.37 5.62
CA ILE A 94 -21.21 1.55 5.09
C ILE A 94 -21.70 0.53 6.14
N ASP A 95 -20.78 -0.17 6.79
CA ASP A 95 -21.09 -1.14 7.85
C ASP A 95 -21.84 -0.47 9.01
N LYS A 96 -21.44 0.74 9.39
CA LYS A 96 -22.15 1.52 10.41
C LYS A 96 -23.55 1.93 9.94
N LEU A 97 -23.73 2.33 8.68
CA LEU A 97 -25.04 2.72 8.16
C LEU A 97 -26.00 1.52 8.10
N ILE A 98 -25.51 0.35 7.69
CA ILE A 98 -26.31 -0.88 7.64
C ILE A 98 -26.58 -1.41 9.06
N GLY A 99 -25.58 -1.36 9.95
CA GLY A 99 -25.69 -1.84 11.33
C GLY A 99 -26.43 -0.90 12.31
N VAL A 100 -26.56 0.40 11.99
CA VAL A 100 -27.38 1.37 12.73
C VAL A 100 -28.77 1.54 12.10
N GLY A 101 -28.97 1.02 10.88
CA GLY A 101 -30.16 1.23 10.06
C GLY A 101 -31.16 0.07 10.00
N LEU A 102 -31.10 -0.91 10.92
CA LEU A 102 -32.09 -1.96 11.13
C LEU A 102 -32.34 -2.22 12.62
#